data_AF-A0A0E3WXC0-F1
#
_entry.id   AF-A0A0E3WXC0-F1
#
_cell.length_a   1.000
_cell.length_b   1.000
_cell.length_c   1.000
_cell.angle_alpha   90.00
_cell.angle_beta   90.00
_cell.angle_gamma   90.00
#
_symmetry.space_group_name_H-M   'P 1'
#
loop_
_entity.id
_entity.type
_entity.pdbx_description
1 polymer ?
#
loop_
_entity_poly.entity_id
_entity_poly.type
_entity_poly.pdbx_seq_one_letter_code
_entity_poly.pdbx_strand_id
1 'polypeptide(L)' 'MEFVLIPAGNFMMGSPSGEEVIYDEAPIHKVTIEDSFYMGKYPVTQNQWKKFKGLILRPSRVKIGRLR' A
#
# COMPACT_ATOMS: atom_id res chain seq x y z
N MET A 1 4.82 13.47 0.86
CA MET A 1 3.80 12.51 0.43
C MET A 1 2.49 12.97 1.02
N GLU A 2 1.38 12.72 0.33
CA GLU A 2 0.03 13.02 0.83
C GLU A 2 -0.70 11.70 1.01
N PHE A 3 -1.35 11.54 2.15
CA PHE A 3 -2.12 10.34 2.50
C PHE A 3 -3.55 10.74 2.79
N VAL A 4 -4.47 9.85 2.45
CA VAL A 4 -5.90 9.98 2.76
C VAL A 4 -6.28 8.93 3.78
N LEU A 5 -7.13 9.30 4.75
CA LEU A 5 -7.69 8.37 5.71
C LEU A 5 -8.86 7.64 5.04
N ILE A 6 -8.75 6.32 4.93
CA ILE A 6 -9.84 5.45 4.52
C ILE A 6 -10.56 5.00 5.80
N PRO A 7 -11.84 5.36 5.98
CA PRO A 7 -12.58 4.98 7.17
C PRO A 7 -12.89 3.48 7.17
N ALA A 8 -13.05 2.93 8.37
CA ALA A 8 -13.62 1.60 8.56
C ALA A 8 -15.03 1.52 7.93
N GLY A 9 -15.37 0.37 7.36
CA GLY A 9 -16.61 0.26 6.61
C GLY A 9 -16.80 -1.07 5.90
N ASN A 10 -17.90 -1.16 5.17
CA ASN A 10 -18.25 -2.34 4.38
C ASN A 10 -18.49 -1.92 2.94
N PHE A 11 -18.00 -2.71 1.99
CA PHE A 11 -18.28 -2.49 0.57
C PHE A 11 -18.34 -3.82 -0.19
N MET A 12 -18.92 -3.78 -1.39
CA MET A 12 -18.97 -4.93 -2.28
C MET A 12 -17.77 -4.86 -3.23
N MET A 13 -16.94 -5.91 -3.25
CA MET A 13 -15.72 -5.99 -4.06
C MET A 13 -15.85 -7.10 -5.10
N GLY A 14 -15.32 -6.87 -6.30
CA GLY A 14 -15.34 -7.82 -7.42
C GLY A 14 -16.25 -7.35 -8.56
N SER A 15 -16.39 -8.22 -9.56
CA SER A 15 -17.16 -7.97 -10.79
C SER A 15 -18.43 -8.85 -10.83
N PRO A 16 -19.56 -8.34 -11.38
CA PRO A 16 -20.75 -9.17 -11.58
C PRO A 16 -20.45 -10.33 -12.53
N SER A 17 -20.98 -11.51 -12.24
CA SER A 17 -20.78 -12.71 -13.07
C SER A 17 -21.35 -12.53 -14.48
N GLY A 18 -20.62 -12.99 -15.50
CA GLY A 18 -20.98 -12.90 -16.92
C GLY A 18 -19.88 -13.44 -17.85
N GLU A 19 -20.13 -13.42 -19.15
CA GLU A 19 -19.26 -14.05 -20.16
C GLU A 19 -17.94 -13.29 -20.42
N GLU A 20 -17.90 -11.99 -20.09
CA GLU A 20 -16.72 -11.12 -20.28
C GLU A 20 -15.90 -10.88 -19.01
N VAL A 21 -16.11 -11.68 -17.96
CA VAL A 21 -15.48 -11.44 -16.66
C VAL A 21 -14.09 -12.05 -16.58
N ILE A 22 -13.13 -11.28 -16.06
CA ILE A 22 -11.84 -11.81 -15.62
C ILE A 22 -12.12 -12.73 -14.44
N TYR A 23 -11.89 -14.05 -14.60
CA TYR A 23 -12.25 -15.08 -13.63
C TYR A 23 -11.77 -14.77 -12.19
N ASP A 24 -10.61 -14.14 -12.04
CA ASP A 24 -10.03 -13.81 -10.74
C ASP A 24 -10.69 -12.60 -10.05
N GLU A 25 -11.53 -11.83 -10.75
CA GLU A 25 -12.24 -10.67 -10.21
C GLU A 25 -13.69 -10.99 -9.79
N ALA A 26 -14.21 -12.18 -10.13
CA ALA A 26 -15.54 -12.64 -9.75
C ALA A 26 -15.50 -13.63 -8.56
N PRO A 27 -16.60 -13.77 -7.80
CA PRO A 27 -17.82 -12.97 -7.84
C PRO A 27 -17.73 -11.73 -6.92
N ILE A 28 -18.73 -10.85 -7.03
CA ILE A 28 -18.93 -9.78 -6.06
C ILE A 28 -19.15 -10.39 -4.66
N HIS A 29 -18.33 -9.99 -3.69
CA HIS A 29 -18.46 -10.38 -2.28
C HIS A 29 -18.34 -9.18 -1.35
N LYS A 30 -18.88 -9.30 -0.14
CA LYS A 30 -18.82 -8.24 0.87
C LYS A 30 -17.46 -8.27 1.58
N VAL A 31 -16.79 -7.12 1.62
CA VAL A 31 -15.54 -6.91 2.35
C VAL A 31 -15.78 -5.94 3.50
N THR A 32 -15.27 -6.30 4.67
CA THR A 32 -15.30 -5.47 5.89
C THR A 32 -13.89 -5.00 6.20
N ILE A 33 -13.72 -3.69 6.30
CA ILE A 33 -12.52 -3.05 6.82
C ILE A 33 -12.82 -2.66 8.27
N GLU A 34 -12.22 -3.37 9.22
CA GLU A 34 -12.48 -3.18 10.66
C GLU A 34 -11.92 -1.87 11.19
N ASP A 35 -10.67 -1.56 10.81
CA ASP A 35 -9.96 -0.37 11.27
C ASP A 35 -9.70 0.62 10.14
N SER A 36 -9.75 1.91 10.47
CA SER A 36 -9.39 2.96 9.53
C SER A 36 -7.88 2.95 9.27
N PHE A 37 -7.47 3.18 8.03
CA PHE A 37 -6.05 3.20 7.67
C PHE A 37 -5.73 4.30 6.66
N TYR A 38 -4.46 4.66 6.55
CA TYR A 38 -4.00 5.67 5.60
C TYR A 38 -3.52 5.04 4.30
N MET A 39 -3.97 5.59 3.16
CA MET A 39 -3.51 5.19 1.83
C MET A 39 -2.86 6.38 1.13
N GLY A 40 -1.78 6.14 0.37
CA GLY A 40 -1.13 7.18 -0.42
C GLY A 40 -2.08 7.69 -1.50
N LYS A 41 -2.30 9.00 -1.55
CA LYS A 41 -3.21 9.62 -2.54
C LYS A 41 -2.72 9.44 -3.98
N TYR A 42 -1.41 9.30 -4.15
CA TYR A 42 -0.76 9.17 -5.45
C TYR A 42 0.19 7.97 -5.43
N PRO A 43 0.43 7.34 -6.60
CA PRO A 43 1.48 6.33 -6.74
C PRO A 43 2.84 6.87 -6.29
N VAL A 44 3.67 5.96 -5.77
CA VAL A 44 5.04 6.31 -5.38
C VAL A 44 5.82 6.75 -6.61
N THR A 45 6.38 7.96 -6.55
CA THR A 45 7.15 8.52 -7.66
C THR A 45 8.59 7.99 -7.66
N GLN A 46 9.23 7.94 -8.83
CA GLN A 46 10.62 7.53 -8.94
C GLN A 46 11.58 8.41 -8.13
N ASN A 47 11.26 9.70 -7.95
CA ASN A 47 12.04 10.59 -7.09
C ASN A 47 11.94 10.18 -5.62
N GLN A 48 10.74 9.81 -5.14
CA GLN A 48 10.54 9.31 -3.77
C GLN A 48 11.28 7.98 -3.56
N TRP A 49 11.20 7.06 -4.51
CA TRP A 49 11.93 5.79 -4.45
C TRP A 49 13.45 6.00 -4.40
N LYS A 50 14.00 6.90 -5.22
CA LYS A 50 15.43 7.26 -5.20
C LYS A 50 15.86 7.84 -3.85
N LYS A 51 15.03 8.70 -3.24
CA LYS A 51 15.30 9.24 -1.89
C LYS A 51 15.33 8.12 -0.84
N PHE A 52 14.38 7.18 -0.88
CA PHE A 52 14.37 6.02 0.02
C PHE A 52 15.63 5.15 -0.15
N LYS A 53 15.99 4.79 -1.39
CA LYS A 53 17.23 4.04 -1.67
C LYS A 53 18.48 4.78 -1.20
N GLY A 54 18.54 6.09 -1.40
CA GLY A 54 19.66 6.92 -0.94
C GLY A 54 19.78 7.01 0.59
N LEU A 55 18.70 6.78 1.34
CA LEU A 55 18.75 6.67 2.80
C LEU A 55 19.31 5.31 3.25
N ILE A 56 18.92 4.23 2.56
CA ILE A 56 19.33 2.86 2.91
C ILE A 56 20.75 2.53 2.46
N LEU A 57 21.15 2.97 1.27
CA LEU A 57 22.47 2.70 0.68
C LEU A 57 23.55 3.68 1.13
N ARG A 58 23.41 4.27 2.33
CA ARG A 58 24.44 5.12 2.97
C ARG A 58 25.15 4.34 4.09
N PRO A 59 26.30 3.68 3.81
CA PRO A 59 27.00 2.85 4.79
C PRO A 59 27.51 3.63 6.01
N SER A 60 27.65 4.96 5.92
CA SER A 60 28.21 5.81 6.97
C SER A 60 27.26 6.15 8.13
N ARG A 61 26.00 5.70 8.11
CA ARG A 61 25.02 5.95 9.21
C ARG A 61 24.73 4.75 10.11
N VAL A 62 25.37 3.61 9.88
CA VAL A 62 25.32 2.47 10.81
C VAL A 62 26.43 2.64 11.85
N LYS A 63 26.16 3.38 12.93
CA LYS A 63 27.00 3.28 14.15
C LYS A 63 26.61 1.99 14.88
N ILE A 64 27.11 0.84 14.41
CA ILE A 64 27.21 -0.34 15.27
C ILE A 64 28.26 0.02 16.32
N GLY A 65 27.78 0.26 17.54
CA GLY A 65 28.64 0.47 18.70
C GLY A 65 29.56 -0.72 18.85
N ARG A 66 30.86 -0.47 18.74
CA ARG A 66 31.91 -1.43 19.07
C ARG A 66 31.89 -1.58 20.59
N LEU A 67 31.14 -2.55 21.09
CA LEU A 67 31.26 -3.04 22.47
C LEU A 67 32.70 -3.56 22.62
N ARG A 68 33.47 -2.88 23.47
CA ARG A 68 34.64 -3.46 24.11
C ARG A 68 34.16 -4.38 25.22
#